data_AF-A0A536BHB4-F1
#
_entry.id   AF-A0A536BHB4-F1
#
_cell.length_a   1.000
_cell.length_b   1.000
_cell.length_c   1.000
_cell.angle_alpha   90.00
_cell.angle_beta   90.00
_cell.angle_gamma   90.00
#
_symmetry.space_group_name_H-M   'P 1'
#
loop_
_entity.id
_entity.type
_entity.pdbx_description
1 polymer ?
#
loop_
_entity_poly.entity_id
_entity_poly.type
_entity_poly.pdbx_seq_one_letter_code
_entity_poly.pdbx_strand_id
1 'polypeptide(L)'
;MTVYPILWDSGVYLPDQGLWLDPRQPRPRAVISHAHSDHVAAHPLAYATPATQRLVSHRRPSLGSVRGVPYGEPIALERCRLTFFPAGHVLGSAQTLVETEFGRVLYTGDLKTR
;
A
#
# COMPACT_ATOMS: atom_id res chain seq x y z
N MET A 1 -8.93 2.73 -26.65
CA MET A 1 -8.65 3.01 -25.23
C MET A 1 -8.19 1.73 -24.59
N THR A 2 -6.94 1.65 -24.16
CA THR A 2 -6.44 0.51 -23.38
C THR A 2 -7.02 0.64 -21.99
N VAL A 3 -7.87 -0.31 -21.57
CA VAL A 3 -8.42 -0.35 -20.21
C VAL A 3 -7.25 -0.69 -19.30
N TYR A 4 -6.94 0.18 -18.34
CA TYR A 4 -5.96 -0.13 -17.30
C TYR A 4 -6.62 -1.12 -16.33
N PRO A 5 -6.20 -2.42 -16.31
CA PRO A 5 -6.94 -3.42 -15.54
C PRO A 5 -6.68 -3.19 -14.06
N ILE A 6 -7.64 -2.62 -13.35
CA ILE A 6 -7.68 -2.62 -11.89
C ILE A 6 -8.67 -3.70 -11.49
N LEU A 7 -8.18 -4.70 -10.75
CA LEU A 7 -8.97 -5.85 -10.34
C LEU A 7 -9.24 -5.81 -8.84
N TRP A 8 -10.23 -6.60 -8.41
CA TRP A 8 -10.46 -6.90 -7.01
C TRP A 8 -10.08 -8.35 -6.74
N ASP A 9 -9.10 -8.57 -5.85
CA ASP A 9 -8.68 -9.88 -5.37
C ASP A 9 -8.36 -9.79 -3.87
N SER A 10 -9.42 -9.78 -3.06
CA SER A 10 -9.36 -9.54 -1.60
C SER A 10 -8.72 -8.20 -1.19
N GLY A 11 -8.57 -7.28 -2.15
CA GLY A 11 -7.97 -5.95 -2.09
C GLY A 11 -7.87 -5.39 -3.52
N VAL A 12 -7.46 -4.13 -3.67
CA VAL A 12 -7.26 -3.54 -5.01
C VAL A 12 -5.99 -4.14 -5.61
N TYR A 13 -6.06 -4.69 -6.82
CA TYR A 13 -4.96 -5.37 -7.49
C TYR A 13 -4.63 -4.74 -8.83
N LEU A 14 -3.35 -4.40 -9.00
CA LEU A 14 -2.75 -3.91 -10.24
C LEU A 14 -1.90 -5.05 -10.85
N PRO A 15 -2.46 -5.87 -11.77
CA PRO A 15 -1.83 -7.08 -12.27
C PRO A 15 -0.55 -6.83 -13.04
N ASP A 16 -0.50 -5.81 -13.88
CA ASP A 16 0.71 -5.45 -14.62
C ASP A 16 1.85 -5.03 -13.69
N GLN A 17 1.52 -4.47 -12.53
CA GLN A 17 2.47 -4.05 -11.51
C GLN A 17 2.71 -5.14 -10.47
N GLY A 18 2.01 -6.28 -10.49
CA GLY A 18 2.08 -7.29 -9.44
C GLY A 18 1.98 -6.68 -8.04
N LEU A 19 1.01 -5.77 -7.85
CA LEU A 19 0.90 -4.96 -6.64
C LEU A 19 -0.53 -4.95 -6.12
N TRP A 20 -0.70 -5.29 -4.84
CA TRP A 20 -1.97 -5.17 -4.13
C TRP A 20 -1.96 -3.98 -3.18
N LEU A 21 -3.12 -3.35 -2.99
CA LEU A 21 -3.35 -2.30 -2.01
C LEU A 21 -4.35 -2.82 -0.98
N ASP A 22 -3.91 -2.89 0.28
CA ASP A 22 -4.63 -3.46 1.43
C ASP A 22 -5.31 -4.84 1.19
N PRO A 23 -4.62 -5.82 0.60
CA PRO A 23 -5.16 -7.17 0.50
C PRO A 23 -5.33 -7.81 1.88
N ARG A 24 -6.52 -8.37 2.15
CA ARG A 24 -6.85 -9.05 3.42
C ARG A 24 -6.19 -10.41 3.60
N GLN A 25 -5.49 -10.91 2.58
CA GLN A 25 -4.82 -12.20 2.55
C GLN A 25 -3.36 -12.03 2.13
N PRO A 26 -2.45 -12.95 2.52
CA PRO A 26 -1.08 -12.93 2.03
C PRO A 26 -1.00 -12.82 0.50
N ARG A 27 -0.14 -11.92 0.04
CA ARG A 27 0.13 -11.61 -1.38
C ARG A 27 1.61 -11.30 -1.53
N PRO A 28 2.25 -11.61 -2.68
CA PRO A 28 3.70 -11.47 -2.85
C PRO A 28 4.25 -10.07 -2.56
N ARG A 29 3.51 -9.03 -2.97
CA ARG A 29 3.87 -7.63 -2.80
C ARG A 29 2.62 -6.77 -2.54
N ALA A 30 2.59 -6.06 -1.43
CA ALA A 30 1.43 -5.27 -1.03
C ALA A 30 1.79 -3.86 -0.52
N VAL A 31 0.79 -2.99 -0.49
CA VAL A 31 0.78 -1.77 0.32
C VAL A 31 -0.11 -2.01 1.53
N ILE A 32 0.34 -1.53 2.69
CA ILE A 32 -0.46 -1.42 3.92
C ILE A 32 -0.67 0.07 4.18
N SER A 33 -1.89 0.57 3.95
CA SER A 33 -2.22 1.99 4.09
C SER A 33 -2.13 2.46 5.54
N HIS A 34 -2.51 1.62 6.51
CA HIS A 34 -2.47 1.92 7.94
C HIS A 34 -2.51 0.66 8.81
N ALA A 35 -2.26 0.82 10.11
CA ALA A 35 -2.04 -0.30 11.05
C ALA A 35 -3.33 -0.86 11.69
N HIS A 36 -4.46 -0.89 10.98
CA HIS A 36 -5.64 -1.65 11.42
C HIS A 36 -5.57 -3.10 10.96
N SER A 37 -6.08 -4.02 11.79
CA SER A 37 -5.89 -5.46 11.60
C SER A 37 -6.52 -6.02 10.33
N ASP A 38 -7.56 -5.39 9.82
CA ASP A 38 -8.26 -5.72 8.59
C ASP A 38 -7.52 -5.25 7.33
N HIS A 39 -6.50 -4.40 7.46
CA HIS A 39 -5.60 -3.97 6.37
C HIS A 39 -4.23 -4.67 6.40
N VAL A 40 -4.01 -5.61 7.33
CA VAL A 40 -2.70 -6.21 7.59
C VAL A 40 -2.73 -7.73 7.45
N ALA A 41 -2.01 -8.25 6.44
CA ALA A 41 -1.74 -9.67 6.27
C ALA A 41 -0.23 -9.97 6.12
N ALA A 42 0.15 -11.26 6.17
CA ALA A 42 1.54 -11.71 6.17
C ALA A 42 2.15 -11.69 4.76
N HIS A 43 2.40 -10.51 4.21
CA HIS A 43 3.03 -10.34 2.90
C HIS A 43 4.54 -10.59 2.97
N PRO A 44 5.13 -11.39 2.06
CA PRO A 44 6.59 -11.48 1.97
C PRO A 44 7.26 -10.11 1.86
N LEU A 45 6.63 -9.18 1.12
CA LEU A 45 7.04 -7.80 0.99
C LEU A 45 5.83 -6.86 1.06
N ALA A 46 5.85 -5.91 1.99
CA ALA A 46 4.90 -4.82 2.07
C ALA A 46 5.59 -3.46 2.08
N TYR A 47 4.88 -2.43 1.62
CA TYR A 47 5.26 -1.03 1.73
C TYR A 47 4.26 -0.29 2.60
N ALA A 48 4.76 0.53 3.52
CA ALA A 48 3.94 1.35 4.40
C ALA A 48 4.73 2.59 4.81
N THR A 49 4.09 3.54 5.50
CA THR A 49 4.82 4.64 6.15
C THR A 49 5.71 4.09 7.28
N PRO A 50 6.77 4.80 7.70
CA PRO A 50 7.62 4.35 8.81
C PRO A 50 6.85 4.14 10.12
N ALA A 51 5.80 4.94 10.37
CA ALA A 51 4.95 4.79 11.54
C ALA A 51 4.11 3.50 11.47
N THR A 52 3.43 3.25 10.34
CA THR A 52 2.67 2.01 10.12
C THR A 52 3.59 0.78 10.18
N GLN A 53 4.77 0.85 9.56
CA GLN A 53 5.78 -0.20 9.61
C GLN A 53 6.17 -0.57 11.04
N ARG A 54 6.47 0.43 11.89
CA ARG A 54 6.82 0.19 13.31
C ARG A 54 5.67 -0.44 14.10
N LEU A 55 4.44 0.05 13.93
CA LEU A 55 3.26 -0.48 14.62
C LEU A 55 2.97 -1.93 14.22
N VAL A 56 3.00 -2.22 12.91
CA VAL A 56 2.75 -3.56 12.37
C VAL A 56 3.84 -4.54 12.82
N SER A 57 5.12 -4.18 12.68
CA SER A 57 6.24 -5.03 13.10
C SER A 57 6.24 -5.29 14.61
N HIS A 58 5.88 -4.30 15.43
CA HIS A 58 5.78 -4.47 16.88
C HIS A 58 4.64 -5.42 17.27
N ARG A 59 3.45 -5.26 16.65
CA ARG A 59 2.28 -6.07 17.00
C ARG A 59 2.32 -7.48 16.45
N ARG A 60 2.98 -7.68 15.30
CA ARG A 60 3.04 -8.94 14.55
C ARG A 60 4.41 -9.13 13.87
N PRO A 61 5.43 -9.61 14.60
CA PRO A 61 6.81 -9.70 14.10
C PRO A 61 7.01 -10.73 12.97
N SER A 62 6.08 -11.65 12.75
CA SER A 62 6.18 -12.72 11.75
C SER A 62 5.46 -12.44 10.42
N LEU A 63 5.07 -11.19 10.13
CA LEU A 63 4.30 -10.84 8.93
C LEU A 63 5.10 -10.79 7.62
N GLY A 64 6.42 -10.97 7.67
CA GLY A 64 7.32 -10.73 6.54
C GLY A 64 7.97 -9.34 6.60
N SER A 65 8.49 -8.87 5.47
CA SER A 65 9.23 -7.61 5.41
C SER A 65 8.30 -6.43 5.11
N VAL A 66 8.20 -5.48 6.05
CA VAL A 66 7.49 -4.20 5.83
C VAL A 66 8.53 -3.10 5.64
N ARG A 67 8.61 -2.53 4.44
CA ARG A 67 9.50 -1.41 4.11
C ARG A 67 8.82 -0.08 4.42
N GLY A 68 9.44 0.72 5.28
CA GLY A 68 9.02 2.08 5.57
C GLY A 68 9.40 3.03 4.44
N VAL A 69 8.44 3.79 3.91
CA VAL A 69 8.61 4.82 2.88
C VAL A 69 8.04 6.14 3.41
N PRO A 70 8.85 7.20 3.58
CA PRO A 70 8.35 8.47 4.07
C PRO A 70 7.30 9.10 3.15
N TYR A 71 6.46 9.98 3.70
CA TYR A 71 5.49 10.72 2.90
C TYR A 71 6.19 11.62 1.88
N GLY A 72 5.60 11.75 0.69
CA GLY A 72 6.12 12.60 -0.38
C GLY A 72 7.40 12.10 -1.04
N GLU A 73 7.99 11.00 -0.56
CA GLU A 73 9.19 10.40 -1.13
C GLU A 73 8.82 9.26 -2.09
N PRO A 74 8.92 9.47 -3.41
CA PRO A 74 8.58 8.43 -4.37
C PRO A 74 9.61 7.30 -4.36
N ILE A 75 9.15 6.06 -4.46
CA ILE A 75 9.99 4.89 -4.72
C ILE A 75 9.68 4.28 -6.08
N ALA A 76 10.72 3.93 -6.83
CA ALA A 76 10.58 3.19 -8.09
C ALA A 76 10.45 1.70 -7.81
N LEU A 77 9.41 1.09 -8.37
CA LEU A 77 9.24 -0.34 -8.53
C LEU A 77 9.36 -0.67 -10.03
N GLU A 78 9.52 -1.95 -10.37
CA GLU A 78 9.80 -2.39 -11.76
C GLU A 78 8.86 -1.78 -12.82
N ARG A 79 7.56 -1.66 -12.52
CA ARG A 79 6.54 -1.20 -13.48
C ARG A 79 5.66 -0.06 -12.95
N CYS A 80 6.05 0.56 -11.84
CA CYS A 80 5.34 1.70 -11.27
C CYS A 80 6.19 2.50 -10.28
N ARG A 81 5.72 3.71 -9.95
CA ARG A 81 6.23 4.53 -8.87
C ARG A 81 5.18 4.65 -7.78
N LEU A 82 5.59 4.47 -6.52
CA LEU A 82 4.72 4.65 -5.35
C LEU A 82 5.10 5.90 -4.58
N THR A 83 4.11 6.70 -4.19
CA THR A 83 4.29 7.82 -3.27
C THR A 83 3.17 7.80 -2.22
N PHE A 84 3.54 7.94 -0.94
CA PHE A 84 2.55 8.05 0.13
C PHE A 84 2.23 9.51 0.45
N PHE A 85 0.95 9.80 0.66
CA PHE A 85 0.46 11.08 1.16
C PHE A 85 -0.35 10.88 2.44
N PRO A 86 -0.37 11.83 3.38
CA PRO A 86 -1.16 11.69 4.60
C PRO A 86 -2.65 11.44 4.29
N ALA A 87 -3.26 10.44 4.94
CA ALA A 87 -4.70 10.18 4.87
C ALA A 87 -5.49 10.79 6.05
N GLY A 88 -4.80 11.29 7.07
CA GLY A 88 -5.44 11.93 8.23
C GLY A 88 -6.27 11.01 9.13
N HIS A 89 -6.34 9.70 8.85
CA HIS A 89 -7.20 8.75 9.53
C HIS A 89 -6.65 8.34 10.92
N VAL A 90 -5.47 7.71 10.94
CA VAL A 90 -4.72 7.35 12.16
C VAL A 90 -3.22 7.64 11.97
N LEU A 91 -2.41 7.51 13.04
CA LEU A 91 -0.96 7.68 12.97
C LEU A 91 -0.36 6.78 11.86
N GLY A 92 0.34 7.40 10.91
CA GLY A 92 0.96 6.69 9.79
C GLY A 92 0.03 6.33 8.63
N SER A 93 -1.27 6.65 8.70
CA SER A 93 -2.21 6.38 7.61
C SER A 93 -1.84 7.12 6.32
N ALA A 94 -1.93 6.43 5.19
CA ALA A 94 -1.49 6.94 3.90
C ALA A 94 -2.45 6.67 2.75
N GLN A 95 -2.69 7.71 1.97
CA GLN A 95 -3.12 7.58 0.58
C GLN A 95 -1.91 7.14 -0.25
N THR A 96 -2.13 6.31 -1.26
CA THR A 96 -1.07 5.75 -2.11
C THR A 96 -1.29 6.19 -3.54
N LEU A 97 -0.39 7.02 -4.05
CA LEU A 97 -0.31 7.35 -5.47
C LEU A 97 0.54 6.29 -6.17
N VAL A 98 -0.07 5.62 -7.15
CA VAL A 98 0.61 4.69 -8.07
C VAL A 98 0.67 5.33 -9.45
N GLU A 99 1.87 5.53 -9.96
CA GLU A 99 2.10 6.08 -11.30
C GLU A 99 2.71 5.00 -12.20
N THR A 100 2.12 4.80 -13.38
CA THR A 100 2.50 3.75 -14.33
C THR A 100 2.58 4.31 -15.74
N GLU A 101 3.00 3.47 -16.70
CA GLU A 101 2.98 3.80 -18.12
C GLU A 101 1.55 4.10 -18.66
N PHE A 102 0.52 3.60 -17.98
CA PHE A 102 -0.88 3.74 -18.40
C PHE A 102 -1.59 4.93 -17.75
N GLY A 103 -1.02 5.52 -16.70
CA GLY A 103 -1.64 6.63 -15.98
C GLY A 103 -1.32 6.65 -14.49
N ARG A 104 -2.18 7.31 -13.71
CA ARG A 104 -2.01 7.47 -12.27
C ARG A 104 -3.29 7.07 -11.54
N VAL A 105 -3.13 6.35 -10.43
CA VAL A 105 -4.22 5.97 -9.53
C VAL A 105 -3.88 6.44 -8.13
N LEU A 106 -4.81 7.15 -7.49
CA LEU A 106 -4.72 7.47 -6.07
C LEU A 106 -5.67 6.55 -5.30
N TYR A 107 -5.11 5.66 -4.48
CA TYR A 107 -5.88 4.83 -3.56
C TYR A 107 -5.88 5.50 -2.19
N THR A 108 -7.04 5.77 -1.63
CA THR A 108 -7.14 6.59 -0.40
C THR A 108 -6.77 5.82 0.86
N GLY A 109 -6.92 4.49 0.86
CA GLY A 109 -7.10 3.73 2.10
C GLY A 109 -8.28 4.30 2.90
N ASP A 110 -8.23 4.13 4.22
CA ASP A 110 -9.13 4.85 5.12
C ASP A 110 -8.66 6.30 5.24
N LEU A 111 -9.59 7.22 4.97
CA LEU A 111 -9.34 8.66 4.86
C LEU A 111 -10.21 9.41 5.88
N LYS A 112 -9.64 10.47 6.45
CA LYS A 112 -10.40 11.46 7.21
C LYS A 112 -10.21 12.84 6.56
N THR A 113 -11.31 13.47 6.16
CA THR A 113 -11.31 14.73 5.41
C THR A 113 -11.55 15.98 6.25
N ARG A 114 -11.82 15.81 7.55
CA ARG A 114 -12.10 16.88 8.53
C ARG A 114 -11.58 16.52 9.90
#